data_AF-A0A3M0Z7K9-F1
#
_entry.id   AF-A0A3M0Z7K9-F1
#
_cell.length_a   1.000
_cell.length_b   1.000
_cell.length_c   1.000
_cell.angle_alpha   90.00
_cell.angle_beta   90.00
_cell.angle_gamma   90.00
#
_symmetry.space_group_name_H-M   'P 1'
#
loop_
_entity.id
_entity.type
_entity.pdbx_description
1 polymer ?
#
loop_
_entity_poly.entity_id
_entity_poly.type
_entity_poly.pdbx_seq_one_letter_code
_entity_poly.pdbx_strand_id
1 'polypeptide(L)' 'MSEITDQELISRHLAGHDHTAFETLVRRHAPGLFGYLKQFSGNRSDAEDLLQETFK' A
#
# COMPACT_ATOMS: atom_id res chain seq x y z
N MET A 1 0.98 20.83 11.33
CA MET A 1 1.44 19.46 11.65
C MET A 1 2.10 18.95 10.39
N SER A 2 3.38 18.61 10.43
CA SER A 2 4.08 18.08 9.25
C SER A 2 3.48 16.72 8.92
N GLU A 3 2.93 16.56 7.71
CA GLU A 3 2.45 15.27 7.25
C GLU A 3 3.63 14.29 7.19
N ILE A 4 3.43 13.09 7.74
CA ILE A 4 4.47 12.06 7.74
C ILE A 4 4.71 11.61 6.31
N THR A 5 5.95 11.72 5.84
CA THR A 5 6.36 11.30 4.50
C THR A 5 6.35 9.79 4.37
N ASP A 6 6.24 9.27 3.15
CA ASP A 6 6.28 7.83 2.91
C ASP A 6 7.62 7.22 3.36
N GLN A 7 8.72 7.96 3.22
CA GLN A 7 10.04 7.53 3.66
C GLN A 7 10.11 7.33 5.19
N GLU A 8 9.48 8.23 5.94
CA GLU A 8 9.38 8.12 7.41
C GLU A 8 8.48 6.94 7.83
N LEU A 9 7.37 6.71 7.12
CA LEU A 9 6.51 5.54 7.37
C LEU A 9 7.26 4.23 7.11
N ILE A 10 8.06 4.15 6.04
CA ILE A 10 8.90 2.99 5.74
C ILE A 10 9.94 2.77 6.84
N SER A 11 10.65 3.82 7.27
CA SER A 11 11.62 3.72 8.36
C SER A 11 10.99 3.23 9.67
N ARG A 12 9.80 3.71 10.01
CA ARG A 12 9.07 3.26 11.22
C ARG A 12 8.61 1.80 11.14
N HIS A 13 8.16 1.37 9.97
CA HIS A 13 7.78 -0.01 9.73
C HIS A 13 9.01 -0.94 9.83
N LEU A 14 10.12 -0.58 9.19
CA LEU A 14 11.38 -1.35 9.22
C LEU A 14 12.00 -1.41 10.62
N ALA A 15 11.83 -0.36 11.41
CA ALA A 15 12.26 -0.36 12.82
C ALA A 15 11.44 -1.32 13.69
N GLY A 16 10.30 -1.84 13.20
CA GLY A 16 9.39 -2.69 13.98
C GLY A 16 8.60 -1.92 15.05
N HIS A 17 8.64 -0.60 15.01
CA HIS A 17 8.05 0.25 16.06
C HIS A 17 6.59 0.58 15.80
N ASP A 18 6.11 0.44 14.56
CA ASP A 18 4.79 0.93 14.18
C ASP A 18 4.12 0.08 13.09
N HIS A 19 3.12 -0.73 13.49
CA HIS A 19 2.28 -1.49 12.57
C HIS A 19 1.31 -0.60 11.77
N THR A 20 1.00 0.61 12.26
CA THR A 20 0.10 1.54 11.56
C THR A 20 0.80 2.30 10.44
N ALA A 21 2.15 2.36 10.46
CA ALA A 21 2.93 2.98 9.41
C ALA A 21 2.75 2.25 8.06
N PHE A 22 2.73 0.92 8.08
CA PHE A 22 2.46 0.12 6.89
C PHE A 22 1.02 0.31 6.39
N GLU A 23 0.03 0.26 7.28
CA GLU A 23 -1.37 0.50 6.92
C GLU A 23 -1.55 1.87 6.26
N THR A 24 -0.84 2.89 6.74
CA THR A 24 -0.88 4.24 6.16
C THR A 24 -0.33 4.26 4.74
N LEU A 25 0.77 3.55 4.48
CA LEU A 25 1.32 3.38 3.13
C LEU A 25 0.33 2.65 2.22
N VAL A 26 -0.25 1.55 2.68
CA VAL A 26 -1.26 0.79 1.93
C VAL A 26 -2.45 1.68 1.60
N ARG A 27 -3.02 2.41 2.57
CA ARG A 27 -4.17 3.31 2.32
C ARG A 27 -3.88 4.40 1.31
N ARG A 28 -2.64 4.93 1.28
CA ARG A 28 -2.22 5.97 0.31
C ARG A 28 -2.05 5.43 -1.10
N HIS A 29 -1.43 4.26 -1.25
CA HIS A 29 -0.99 3.74 -2.54
C HIS A 29 -1.95 2.70 -3.15
N ALA A 30 -2.74 2.00 -2.33
CA ALA A 30 -3.66 0.96 -2.77
C ALA A 30 -4.69 1.42 -3.82
N PRO A 31 -5.36 2.59 -3.70
CA PRO A 31 -6.34 3.00 -4.71
C PRO A 31 -5.74 3.22 -6.10
N GLY A 32 -4.54 3.82 -6.18
CA GLY A 32 -3.84 4.07 -7.43
C GLY A 32 -3.35 2.78 -8.07
N LEU A 33 -2.74 1.91 -7.26
CA LEU A 33 -2.26 0.61 -7.71
C LEU A 33 -3.41 -0.32 -8.12
N PHE A 34 -4.51 -0.34 -7.38
CA PHE A 34 -5.70 -1.13 -7.71
C PHE A 34 -6.30 -0.71 -9.06
N GLY A 35 -6.35 0.59 -9.35
CA GLY A 35 -6.80 1.09 -10.66
C GLY A 35 -5.94 0.57 -11.81
N TYR A 36 -4.61 0.59 -11.64
CA TYR A 36 -3.66 0.05 -12.60
C TYR A 36 -3.80 -1.47 -12.78
N LEU A 37 -3.85 -2.21 -11.67
CA LEU A 37 -4.01 -3.67 -11.67
C LEU A 37 -5.34 -4.10 -12.29
N LYS A 38 -6.44 -3.39 -11.99
CA LYS A 38 -7.75 -3.66 -12.59
C LYS A 38 -7.74 -3.46 -14.11
N GLN A 39 -7.01 -2.48 -14.62
CA GLN A 39 -6.87 -2.27 -16.06
C GLN A 39 -6.05 -3.38 -16.73
N PHE A 40 -5.04 -3.90 -16.04
CA PHE A 40 -4.16 -4.95 -16.55
C PHE A 40 -4.79 -6.35 -16.49
N SER A 41 -5.44 -6.67 -15.36
CA SER A 41 -6.03 -7.97 -15.05
C SER A 41 -7.41 -8.17 -15.72
N GLY A 42 -8.12 -7.09 -16.04
CA GLY A 42 -9.43 -7.13 -16.69
C GLY A 42 -10.59 -7.53 -15.78
N ASN A 43 -10.32 -7.99 -14.55
CA ASN A 43 -11.35 -8.22 -13.55
C ASN A 43 -10.92 -7.74 -12.15
N ARG A 44 -11.91 -7.65 -11.25
CA ARG A 44 -11.72 -7.12 -9.91
C ARG A 44 -11.02 -8.11 -8.97
N SER A 45 -11.37 -9.39 -9.00
CA SER A 45 -10.83 -10.37 -8.06
C SER A 45 -9.33 -10.56 -8.22
N ASP A 46 -8.87 -10.73 -9.46
CA ASP A 46 -7.43 -10.86 -9.75
C ASP A 46 -6.68 -9.56 -9.42
N ALA A 47 -7.30 -8.39 -9.60
CA ALA A 47 -6.71 -7.12 -9.16
C ALA A 47 -6.62 -7.00 -7.63
N GLU A 48 -7.60 -7.51 -6.88
CA GLU A 48 -7.55 -7.57 -5.41
C GLU A 48 -6.47 -8.56 -4.93
N ASP A 49 -6.31 -9.70 -5.62
CA ASP A 49 -5.29 -10.71 -5.31
C ASP A 49 -3.87 -10.19 -5.55
N LEU A 50 -3.62 -9.57 -6.72
CA LEU A 50 -2.34 -8.94 -7.05
C LEU A 50 -2.00 -7.78 -6.09
N LEU A 51 -3.01 -7.03 -5.65
CA LEU A 51 -2.83 -5.96 -4.67
C LEU A 51 -2.40 -6.53 -3.33
N GLN A 52 -3.00 -7.62 -2.88
CA GLN A 52 -2.60 -8.32 -1.65
C GLN A 52 -1.19 -8.89 -1.76
N GLU A 53 -0.81 -9.50 -2.89
CA GLU A 53 0.56 -9.99 -3.10
C GLU A 53 1.60 -8.86 -3.09
N THR A 54 1.24 -7.67 -3.58
CA THR A 54 2.17 -6.52 -3.62
C THR A 54 2.46 -5.95 -2.23
N PHE A 55 1.49 -6.01 -1.32
CA PHE A 55 1.59 -5.45 0.05
C PHE A 55 1.72 -6.53 1.13
N LYS A 56 2.17 -7.73 0.77
CA LYS A 56 2.42 -8.82 1.71
C LYS A 56 3.72 -8.63 2.47
#